data_AF-A0A497F843-F1
#
_entry.id   AF-A0A497F843-F1
#
_cell.length_a   1.000
_cell.length_b   1.000
_cell.length_c   1.000
_cell.angle_alpha   90.00
_cell.angle_beta   90.00
_cell.angle_gamma   90.00
#
_symmetry.space_group_name_H-M   'P 1'
#
loop_
_entity.id
_entity.type
_entity.pdbx_description
1 polymer ?
#
loop_
_entity_poly.entity_id
_entity_poly.type
_entity_poly.pdbx_seq_one_letter_code
_entity_poly.pdbx_strand_id
1 'polypeptide(L)'
;MAGKVDELLRKIHGLYSESEVKILHFSSSCEYQLLKHYLRAYLPQNLTIMPGPTSPYTCCTISELRNVATLCRSGTVLLYPSRLGTVNLLRELGNVVSFSNLAEALELAKRFSHKLVVIFYPGFEPEVIELAYSILRGEVPSNVKFYLSCRSLITFLEYLIAREGSTIRGLIFPRTFNILENLSDFSRLISVYRCKYVISSLTCCTDVLLAISSVLEELSSLTPSTSTPRSLDAVINEVFKRCDIPWFAIGEIPLSGFSFRDEFSIYDVHQYLHLRDELDLEDFPHLTHCRGVIEGRELPISCPHFNVRCNPHNPLGLPMAIPDGTCSIWYWWLKGS
;
A
#
# COMPACT_ATOMS: atom_id res chain seq x y z
N MET A 1 21.86 12.98 19.65
CA MET A 1 20.83 12.09 19.08
C MET A 1 20.36 11.04 20.09
N ALA A 2 21.27 10.33 20.77
CA ALA A 2 20.93 9.35 21.82
C ALA A 2 19.95 9.88 22.89
N GLY A 3 20.22 11.06 23.47
CA GLY A 3 19.36 11.61 24.53
C GLY A 3 17.89 11.85 24.12
N LYS A 4 17.61 12.17 22.85
CA LYS A 4 16.23 12.35 22.36
C LYS A 4 15.52 11.01 22.16
N VAL A 5 16.24 9.98 21.73
CA VAL A 5 15.70 8.62 21.60
C VAL A 5 15.34 8.08 22.99
N ASP A 6 16.23 8.23 23.97
CA ASP A 6 15.99 7.79 25.35
C ASP A 6 14.82 8.53 26.02
N GLU A 7 14.68 9.83 25.72
CA GLU A 7 13.53 10.63 26.16
C GLU A 7 12.21 10.11 25.57
N LEU A 8 12.18 9.83 24.27
CA LEU A 8 10.98 9.31 23.61
C LEU A 8 10.63 7.90 24.07
N LEU A 9 11.62 7.04 24.29
CA LEU A 9 11.38 5.71 24.85
C LEU A 9 10.82 5.81 26.27
N ARG A 10 11.38 6.67 27.13
CA ARG A 10 10.80 6.92 28.47
C ARG A 10 9.37 7.45 28.39
N LYS A 11 9.10 8.36 27.46
CA LYS A 11 7.75 8.88 27.22
C LYS A 11 6.79 7.76 26.81
N ILE A 12 7.17 6.90 25.86
CA ILE A 12 6.35 5.75 25.42
C ILE A 12 6.03 4.83 26.59
N HIS A 13 7.02 4.48 27.42
CA HIS A 13 6.79 3.65 28.61
C HIS A 13 5.87 4.32 29.63
N GLY A 14 5.94 5.65 29.79
CA GLY A 14 5.09 6.39 30.71
C GLY A 14 3.64 6.55 30.22
N LEU A 15 3.41 6.53 28.90
CA LEU A 15 2.07 6.65 28.30
C LEU A 15 1.33 5.32 28.19
N TYR A 16 2.08 4.22 28.17
CA TYR A 16 1.54 2.92 27.85
C TYR A 16 0.76 2.33 29.03
N SER A 17 -0.46 1.83 28.75
CA SER A 17 -1.23 1.02 29.70
C SER A 17 -0.95 -0.46 29.49
N GLU A 18 -1.03 -1.28 30.56
CA GLU A 18 -0.77 -2.73 30.54
C GLU A 18 -1.67 -3.55 29.58
N SER A 19 -2.66 -2.93 28.94
CA SER A 19 -3.53 -3.54 27.92
C SER A 19 -2.81 -3.74 26.59
N GLU A 20 -2.99 -4.90 25.95
CA GLU A 20 -2.45 -5.19 24.63
C GLU A 20 -2.87 -4.14 23.58
N VAL A 21 -1.87 -3.55 22.92
CA VAL A 21 -2.07 -2.55 21.85
C VAL A 21 -1.25 -2.97 20.65
N LYS A 22 -1.93 -3.16 19.52
CA LYS A 22 -1.30 -3.30 18.20
C LYS A 22 -1.40 -1.99 17.43
N ILE A 23 -0.27 -1.52 16.92
CA ILE A 23 -0.17 -0.41 15.99
C ILE A 23 0.28 -0.94 14.64
N LEU A 24 -0.52 -0.68 13.59
CA LEU A 24 -0.12 -0.96 12.22
C LEU A 24 0.55 0.26 11.59
N HIS A 25 1.57 0.05 10.77
CA HIS A 25 2.16 1.12 9.97
C HIS A 25 2.20 0.75 8.48
N PHE A 26 2.10 1.75 7.60
CA PHE A 26 1.96 1.57 6.14
C PHE A 26 3.13 2.20 5.38
N SER A 27 4.34 2.07 5.91
CA SER A 27 5.54 2.73 5.37
C SER A 27 6.75 1.82 5.38
N SER A 28 7.35 1.60 4.20
CA SER A 28 8.62 0.88 4.08
C SER A 28 9.74 1.54 4.88
N SER A 29 9.80 2.88 4.86
CA SER A 29 10.75 3.66 5.67
C SER A 29 10.56 3.44 7.17
N CYS A 30 9.32 3.37 7.65
CA CYS A 30 9.05 3.06 9.05
C CYS A 30 9.57 1.66 9.43
N GLU A 31 9.27 0.64 8.62
CA GLU A 31 9.78 -0.72 8.83
C GLU A 31 11.31 -0.75 8.89
N TYR A 32 11.95 -0.07 7.95
CA TYR A 32 13.39 0.02 7.89
C TYR A 32 13.98 0.69 9.14
N GLN A 33 13.40 1.78 9.65
CA GLN A 33 13.87 2.42 10.88
C GLN A 33 13.66 1.53 12.12
N LEU A 34 12.54 0.81 12.21
CA LEU A 34 12.27 -0.14 13.29
C LEU A 34 13.32 -1.25 13.33
N LEU A 35 13.74 -1.75 12.16
CA LEU A 35 14.80 -2.76 12.03
C LEU A 35 16.20 -2.20 12.29
N LYS A 36 16.58 -1.15 11.55
CA LYS A 36 17.91 -0.53 11.60
C LYS A 36 18.35 -0.19 13.03
N HIS A 37 17.40 0.27 13.84
CA HIS A 37 17.66 0.72 15.20
C HIS A 37 17.14 -0.25 16.27
N TYR A 38 16.72 -1.46 15.88
CA TYR A 38 16.18 -2.48 16.80
C TYR A 38 15.06 -1.96 17.71
N LEU A 39 14.27 -0.99 17.24
CA LEU A 39 13.36 -0.22 18.09
C LEU A 39 12.33 -1.11 18.79
N ARG A 40 11.84 -2.17 18.12
CA ARG A 40 10.88 -3.12 18.69
C ARG A 40 11.37 -3.77 19.98
N ALA A 41 12.68 -3.97 20.15
CA ALA A 41 13.25 -4.57 21.35
C ALA A 41 13.23 -3.62 22.56
N TYR A 42 13.04 -2.32 22.33
CA TYR A 42 12.99 -1.28 23.36
C TYR A 42 11.57 -0.81 23.67
N LEU A 43 10.54 -1.38 23.04
CA LEU A 43 9.14 -1.02 23.30
C LEU A 43 8.54 -1.88 24.43
N PRO A 44 7.49 -1.40 25.11
CA PRO A 44 6.75 -2.19 26.10
C PRO A 44 6.30 -3.56 25.53
N GLN A 45 6.33 -4.60 26.36
CA GLN A 45 6.10 -5.99 25.91
C GLN A 45 4.73 -6.22 25.26
N ASN A 46 3.69 -5.52 25.72
CA ASN A 46 2.33 -5.63 25.21
C ASN A 46 2.02 -4.63 24.06
N LEU A 47 3.00 -3.79 23.67
CA LEU A 47 2.91 -2.86 22.55
C LEU A 47 3.54 -3.47 21.29
N THR A 48 2.71 -3.90 20.35
CA THR A 48 3.18 -4.51 19.10
C THR A 48 3.10 -3.53 17.94
N ILE A 49 4.22 -3.32 17.24
CA ILE A 49 4.29 -2.50 16.02
C ILE A 49 4.45 -3.39 14.80
N MET A 50 3.40 -3.52 14.00
CA MET A 50 3.37 -4.42 12.83
C MET A 50 3.30 -3.64 11.52
N PRO A 51 3.98 -4.10 10.46
CA PRO A 51 3.77 -3.57 9.13
C PRO A 51 2.41 -4.06 8.59
N GLY A 52 1.62 -3.14 8.03
CA GLY A 52 0.55 -3.49 7.09
C GLY A 52 1.10 -3.58 5.66
N PRO A 53 0.27 -3.40 4.62
CA PRO A 53 0.75 -3.23 3.25
C PRO A 53 1.54 -1.92 3.13
N THR A 54 2.87 -2.02 3.15
CA THR A 54 3.81 -0.89 3.05
C THR A 54 3.83 -0.23 1.67
N SER A 55 3.19 -0.86 0.68
CA SER A 55 3.13 -0.39 -0.70
C SER A 55 1.95 -1.03 -1.45
N PRO A 56 1.21 -0.27 -2.29
CA PRO A 56 0.13 -0.83 -3.11
C PRO A 56 0.62 -1.93 -4.06
N TYR A 57 1.89 -1.86 -4.49
CA TYR A 57 2.51 -2.86 -5.36
C TYR A 57 2.51 -4.27 -4.75
N THR A 58 2.58 -4.39 -3.42
CA THR A 58 2.56 -5.69 -2.72
C THR A 58 1.18 -6.33 -2.71
N CYS A 59 0.14 -5.57 -3.06
CA CYS A 59 -1.25 -6.01 -3.07
C CYS A 59 -1.73 -6.44 -4.46
N CYS A 60 -0.97 -6.13 -5.52
CA CYS A 60 -1.24 -6.57 -6.89
C CYS A 60 -1.30 -8.10 -6.97
N THR A 61 -2.14 -8.66 -7.81
CA THR A 61 -2.16 -10.11 -8.06
C THR A 61 -1.12 -10.51 -9.10
N ILE A 62 -0.74 -11.78 -9.07
CA ILE A 62 0.14 -12.36 -10.10
C ILE A 62 -0.58 -12.34 -11.46
N SER A 63 -1.90 -12.57 -11.50
CA SER A 63 -2.70 -12.50 -12.73
C SER A 63 -2.62 -11.10 -13.36
N GLU A 64 -2.82 -10.03 -12.59
CA GLU A 64 -2.70 -8.65 -13.12
C GLU A 64 -1.31 -8.41 -13.73
N LEU A 65 -0.24 -8.86 -13.08
CA LEU A 65 1.13 -8.73 -13.60
C LEU A 65 1.34 -9.54 -14.89
N ARG A 66 0.75 -10.76 -14.99
CA ARG A 66 0.76 -11.60 -16.21
C ARG A 66 -0.05 -10.98 -17.35
N ASN A 67 -1.21 -10.41 -17.06
CA ASN A 67 -2.08 -9.77 -18.06
C ASN A 67 -1.40 -8.54 -18.64
N VAL A 68 -0.84 -7.69 -17.77
CA VAL A 68 -0.04 -6.53 -18.16
C VAL A 68 1.18 -6.93 -18.99
N ALA A 69 1.88 -8.01 -18.62
CA ALA A 69 3.00 -8.53 -19.40
C ALA A 69 2.57 -9.02 -20.80
N THR A 70 1.38 -9.60 -20.90
CA THR A 70 0.80 -10.08 -22.16
C THR A 70 0.42 -8.91 -23.08
N LEU A 71 -0.14 -7.83 -22.53
CA LEU A 71 -0.45 -6.61 -23.29
C LEU A 71 0.78 -6.02 -23.98
N CYS A 72 1.94 -6.02 -23.30
CA CYS A 72 3.18 -5.54 -23.92
C CYS A 72 3.54 -6.30 -25.21
N ARG A 73 3.18 -7.58 -25.34
CA ARG A 73 3.50 -8.42 -26.51
C ARG A 73 2.61 -8.10 -27.72
N SER A 74 1.50 -7.38 -27.55
CA SER A 74 0.59 -7.00 -28.64
C SER A 74 0.95 -5.68 -29.33
N GLY A 75 2.15 -5.15 -29.11
CA GLY A 75 2.64 -3.93 -29.77
C GLY A 75 2.28 -2.62 -29.07
N THR A 76 1.67 -2.67 -27.89
CA THR A 76 1.43 -1.50 -27.03
C THR A 76 2.70 -1.08 -26.30
N VAL A 77 2.80 0.20 -25.94
CA VAL A 77 3.84 0.65 -24.99
C VAL A 77 3.28 0.50 -23.58
N LEU A 78 3.96 -0.28 -22.75
CA LEU A 78 3.59 -0.43 -21.34
C LEU A 78 4.43 0.54 -20.49
N LEU A 79 3.75 1.42 -19.77
CA LEU A 79 4.34 2.17 -18.69
C LEU A 79 4.03 1.49 -17.37
N TYR A 80 5.03 1.29 -16.52
CA TYR A 80 4.87 0.61 -15.24
C TYR A 80 5.64 1.31 -14.11
N PRO A 81 5.20 1.22 -12.85
CA PRO A 81 5.91 1.80 -11.73
C PRO A 81 7.32 1.20 -11.60
N SER A 82 8.34 2.05 -11.47
CA SER A 82 9.75 1.64 -11.33
C SER A 82 9.99 0.67 -10.17
N ARG A 83 9.17 0.76 -9.12
CA ARG A 83 9.22 -0.13 -7.96
C ARG A 83 8.86 -1.59 -8.26
N LEU A 84 8.18 -1.85 -9.38
CA LEU A 84 7.90 -3.21 -9.87
C LEU A 84 9.00 -3.74 -10.80
N GLY A 85 10.05 -2.95 -11.08
CA GLY A 85 11.12 -3.30 -12.02
C GLY A 85 12.01 -4.46 -11.57
N THR A 86 11.81 -4.98 -10.37
CA THR A 86 12.45 -6.20 -9.86
C THR A 86 11.61 -7.46 -10.12
N VAL A 87 10.36 -7.33 -10.56
CA VAL A 87 9.53 -8.47 -10.94
C VAL A 87 10.03 -8.96 -12.31
N ASN A 88 10.73 -10.10 -12.31
CA ASN A 88 11.38 -10.68 -13.50
C ASN A 88 10.47 -10.70 -14.74
N LEU A 89 9.17 -10.95 -14.56
CA LEU A 89 8.16 -11.01 -15.61
C LEU A 89 8.08 -9.75 -16.49
N LEU A 90 8.30 -8.56 -15.90
CA LEU A 90 8.16 -7.28 -16.64
C LEU A 90 9.47 -6.84 -17.30
N ARG A 91 10.63 -7.28 -16.79
CA ARG A 91 11.95 -6.83 -17.26
C ARG A 91 12.34 -7.38 -18.63
N GLU A 92 11.83 -8.56 -18.98
CA GLU A 92 12.18 -9.26 -20.22
C GLU A 92 11.38 -8.76 -21.44
N LEU A 93 10.52 -7.77 -21.24
CA LEU A 93 9.61 -7.27 -22.27
C LEU A 93 10.20 -6.02 -22.97
N GLY A 94 10.28 -6.04 -24.29
CA GLY A 94 10.99 -5.02 -25.08
C GLY A 94 10.29 -3.66 -25.25
N ASN A 95 8.99 -3.53 -24.95
CA ASN A 95 8.22 -2.28 -25.08
C ASN A 95 7.75 -1.73 -23.72
N VAL A 96 8.61 -1.82 -22.71
CA VAL A 96 8.28 -1.50 -21.32
C VAL A 96 9.15 -0.35 -20.81
N VAL A 97 8.52 0.69 -20.25
CA VAL A 97 9.22 1.88 -19.72
C VAL A 97 8.74 2.14 -18.29
N SER A 98 9.68 2.28 -17.37
CA SER A 98 9.36 2.55 -15.96
C SER A 98 9.07 4.03 -15.71
N PHE A 99 8.19 4.35 -14.77
CA PHE A 99 7.96 5.71 -14.25
C PHE A 99 7.98 5.74 -12.72
N SER A 100 8.19 6.92 -12.13
CA SER A 100 8.25 7.11 -10.68
C SER A 100 6.95 7.69 -10.10
N ASN A 101 6.20 8.46 -10.89
CA ASN A 101 4.89 9.04 -10.52
C ASN A 101 3.99 9.25 -11.77
N LEU A 102 2.72 9.61 -11.56
CA LEU A 102 1.75 9.77 -12.64
C LEU A 102 2.15 10.88 -13.62
N ALA A 103 2.62 12.03 -13.14
CA ALA A 103 3.04 13.14 -14.00
C ALA A 103 4.16 12.72 -14.98
N GLU A 104 5.15 11.96 -14.50
CA GLU A 104 6.20 11.38 -15.34
C GLU A 104 5.61 10.38 -16.35
N ALA A 105 4.68 9.51 -15.92
CA ALA A 105 4.03 8.55 -16.81
C ALA A 105 3.28 9.24 -17.96
N LEU A 106 2.51 10.29 -17.65
CA LEU A 106 1.78 11.07 -18.66
C LEU A 106 2.72 11.81 -19.61
N GLU A 107 3.84 12.33 -19.12
CA GLU A 107 4.85 12.99 -19.97
C GLU A 107 5.57 11.99 -20.88
N LEU A 108 5.92 10.81 -20.37
CA LEU A 108 6.47 9.72 -21.19
C LEU A 108 5.48 9.26 -22.25
N ALA A 109 4.20 9.15 -21.92
CA ALA A 109 3.16 8.72 -22.85
C ALA A 109 3.05 9.63 -24.10
N LYS A 110 3.28 10.94 -23.95
CA LYS A 110 3.29 11.89 -25.07
C LYS A 110 4.36 11.58 -26.12
N ARG A 111 5.48 10.98 -25.72
CA ARG A 111 6.57 10.56 -26.64
C ARG A 111 6.15 9.41 -27.55
N PHE A 112 5.08 8.71 -27.19
CA PHE A 112 4.53 7.58 -27.93
C PHE A 112 3.15 7.88 -28.51
N SER A 113 2.91 9.13 -28.94
CA SER A 113 1.60 9.60 -29.47
C SER A 113 1.03 8.79 -30.64
N HIS A 114 1.87 8.03 -31.36
CA HIS A 114 1.49 7.17 -32.48
C HIS A 114 1.16 5.72 -32.07
N LYS A 115 1.25 5.38 -30.78
CA LYS A 115 0.95 4.05 -30.23
C LYS A 115 -0.04 4.14 -29.08
N LEU A 116 -0.76 3.06 -28.87
CA LEU A 116 -1.50 2.83 -27.63
C LEU A 116 -0.50 2.70 -26.48
N VAL A 117 -0.66 3.55 -25.47
CA VAL A 117 0.11 3.51 -24.22
C VAL A 117 -0.80 2.95 -23.12
N VAL A 118 -0.39 1.85 -22.52
CA VAL A 118 -1.06 1.29 -21.34
C VAL A 118 -0.23 1.62 -20.11
N ILE A 119 -0.83 2.27 -19.12
CA ILE A 119 -0.20 2.55 -17.83
C ILE A 119 -0.73 1.51 -16.83
N PHE A 120 0.14 0.64 -16.33
CA PHE A 120 -0.20 -0.18 -15.17
C PHE A 120 -0.21 0.72 -13.93
N TYR A 121 -1.37 0.84 -13.30
CA TYR A 121 -1.60 1.84 -12.26
C TYR A 121 -2.15 1.21 -10.98
N PRO A 122 -1.29 0.55 -10.19
CA PRO A 122 -1.60 0.16 -8.82
C PRO A 122 -1.49 1.35 -7.86
N GLY A 123 -2.39 1.41 -6.88
CA GLY A 123 -2.44 2.54 -5.96
C GLY A 123 -3.46 2.37 -4.84
N PHE A 124 -3.38 3.23 -3.84
CA PHE A 124 -4.41 3.42 -2.83
C PHE A 124 -5.20 4.71 -3.11
N GLU A 125 -5.95 5.19 -2.13
CA GLU A 125 -6.75 6.42 -2.24
C GLU A 125 -5.95 7.64 -2.74
N PRO A 126 -4.69 7.90 -2.30
CA PRO A 126 -3.92 9.05 -2.82
C PRO A 126 -3.70 8.99 -4.33
N GLU A 127 -3.30 7.83 -4.87
CA GLU A 127 -3.10 7.64 -6.30
C GLU A 127 -4.41 7.71 -7.08
N VAL A 128 -5.51 7.19 -6.53
CA VAL A 128 -6.85 7.30 -7.14
C VAL A 128 -7.28 8.76 -7.25
N ILE A 129 -7.06 9.55 -6.20
CA ILE A 129 -7.38 10.99 -6.20
C ILE A 129 -6.49 11.75 -7.19
N GLU A 130 -5.19 11.44 -7.23
CA GLU A 130 -4.25 12.04 -8.19
C GLU A 130 -4.72 11.79 -9.63
N LEU A 131 -5.07 10.54 -9.95
CA LEU A 131 -5.56 10.16 -11.27
C LEU A 131 -6.91 10.82 -11.60
N ALA A 132 -7.85 10.88 -10.65
CA ALA A 132 -9.12 11.57 -10.83
C ALA A 132 -8.88 13.04 -11.25
N TYR A 133 -8.01 13.75 -10.54
CA TYR A 133 -7.70 15.14 -10.89
C TYR A 133 -7.08 15.28 -12.28
N SER A 134 -6.12 14.43 -12.65
CA SER A 134 -5.51 14.49 -13.99
C SER A 134 -6.53 14.21 -15.10
N ILE A 135 -7.48 13.31 -14.88
CA ILE A 135 -8.58 13.06 -15.81
C ILE A 135 -9.50 14.28 -15.92
N LEU A 136 -9.98 14.81 -14.79
CA LEU A 136 -10.90 15.96 -14.76
C LEU A 136 -10.29 17.24 -15.34
N ARG A 137 -8.96 17.39 -15.25
CA ARG A 137 -8.23 18.50 -15.86
C ARG A 137 -7.90 18.30 -17.35
N GLY A 138 -8.21 17.13 -17.91
CA GLY A 138 -7.89 16.81 -19.30
C GLY A 138 -6.38 16.65 -19.55
N GLU A 139 -5.61 16.27 -18.53
CA GLU A 139 -4.15 16.11 -18.63
C GLU A 139 -3.75 14.77 -19.27
N VAL A 140 -4.68 13.80 -19.29
CA VAL A 140 -4.45 12.46 -19.83
C VAL A 140 -4.54 12.45 -21.36
N PRO A 141 -3.47 12.09 -22.10
CA PRO A 141 -3.52 11.99 -23.56
C PRO A 141 -4.49 10.92 -24.06
N SER A 142 -5.11 11.13 -25.21
CA SER A 142 -6.15 10.23 -25.76
C SER A 142 -5.65 8.81 -26.08
N ASN A 143 -4.36 8.66 -26.38
CA ASN A 143 -3.71 7.38 -26.64
C ASN A 143 -3.34 6.60 -25.36
N VAL A 144 -3.62 7.16 -24.18
CA VAL A 144 -3.38 6.51 -22.88
C VAL A 144 -4.61 5.72 -22.44
N LYS A 145 -4.37 4.51 -21.94
CA LYS A 145 -5.33 3.69 -21.19
C LYS A 145 -4.66 3.22 -19.91
N PHE A 146 -5.45 3.02 -18.86
CA PHE A 146 -4.99 2.54 -17.58
C PHE A 146 -5.41 1.09 -17.38
N TYR A 147 -4.45 0.24 -17.02
CA TYR A 147 -4.72 -1.00 -16.32
C TYR A 147 -4.77 -0.68 -14.83
N LEU A 148 -5.97 -0.40 -14.32
CA LEU A 148 -6.17 -0.03 -12.92
C LEU A 148 -5.99 -1.24 -12.01
N SER A 149 -5.12 -1.08 -11.02
CA SER A 149 -4.93 -2.05 -9.92
C SER A 149 -5.06 -1.31 -8.58
N CYS A 150 -6.01 -0.38 -8.54
CA CYS A 150 -6.24 0.48 -7.40
C CYS A 150 -7.13 -0.19 -6.37
N ARG A 151 -6.69 -0.14 -5.13
CA ARG A 151 -7.35 -0.77 -3.98
C ARG A 151 -7.62 0.26 -2.89
N SER A 152 -8.56 -0.01 -2.01
CA SER A 152 -8.90 0.86 -0.89
C SER A 152 -8.22 0.39 0.36
N LEU A 153 -7.27 1.18 0.85
CA LEU A 153 -6.65 0.90 2.12
C LEU A 153 -7.67 1.04 3.27
N ILE A 154 -8.62 1.98 3.14
CA ILE A 154 -9.68 2.18 4.16
C ILE A 154 -10.56 0.94 4.27
N THR A 155 -11.07 0.40 3.15
CA THR A 155 -11.89 -0.82 3.16
C THR A 155 -11.11 -2.03 3.64
N PHE A 156 -9.83 -2.15 3.29
CA PHE A 156 -8.96 -3.20 3.81
C PHE A 156 -8.79 -3.11 5.32
N LEU A 157 -8.62 -1.91 5.87
CA LEU A 157 -8.53 -1.70 7.31
C LEU A 157 -9.84 -2.04 8.02
N GLU A 158 -10.98 -1.64 7.45
CA GLU A 158 -12.30 -2.01 7.96
C GLU A 158 -12.45 -3.53 8.01
N TYR A 159 -12.10 -4.22 6.92
CA TYR A 159 -12.10 -5.68 6.83
C TYR A 159 -11.17 -6.34 7.85
N LEU A 160 -9.95 -5.81 8.03
CA LEU A 160 -8.96 -6.37 8.94
C LEU A 160 -9.38 -6.21 10.40
N ILE A 161 -9.78 -5.00 10.80
CA ILE A 161 -10.15 -4.69 12.19
C ILE A 161 -11.43 -5.45 12.57
N ALA A 162 -12.40 -5.56 11.66
CA ALA A 162 -13.59 -6.36 11.90
C ALA A 162 -13.28 -7.85 12.18
N ARG A 163 -12.18 -8.39 11.63
CA ARG A 163 -11.75 -9.79 11.81
C ARG A 163 -10.83 -10.00 13.01
N GLU A 164 -9.90 -9.08 13.28
CA GLU A 164 -8.94 -9.20 14.40
C GLU A 164 -9.51 -8.72 15.74
N GLY A 165 -10.63 -8.01 15.73
CA GLY A 165 -11.23 -7.45 16.94
C GLY A 165 -10.48 -6.23 17.45
N SER A 166 -10.45 -6.04 18.78
CA SER A 166 -10.06 -4.78 19.43
C SER A 166 -8.55 -4.58 19.67
N THR A 167 -7.68 -5.41 19.11
CA THR A 167 -6.22 -5.31 19.36
C THR A 167 -5.56 -4.21 18.50
N ILE A 168 -6.03 -4.00 17.27
CA ILE A 168 -5.57 -2.92 16.40
C ILE A 168 -6.17 -1.59 16.90
N ARG A 169 -5.36 -0.81 17.60
CA ARG A 169 -5.80 0.46 18.19
C ARG A 169 -5.08 1.67 17.59
N GLY A 170 -3.97 1.46 16.91
CA GLY A 170 -3.17 2.53 16.32
C GLY A 170 -2.85 2.30 14.84
N LEU A 171 -2.81 3.39 14.07
CA LEU A 171 -2.42 3.39 12.66
C LEU A 171 -1.35 4.47 12.42
N ILE A 172 -0.27 4.14 11.71
CA ILE A 172 0.79 5.08 11.36
C ILE A 172 0.94 5.13 9.85
N PHE A 173 0.68 6.31 9.27
CA PHE A 173 0.78 6.53 7.83
C PHE A 173 1.93 7.47 7.47
N PRO A 174 2.58 7.28 6.30
CA PRO A 174 3.49 8.28 5.78
C PRO A 174 2.73 9.51 5.26
N ARG A 175 3.41 10.65 5.13
CA ARG A 175 2.82 11.94 4.70
C ARG A 175 2.01 11.90 3.40
N THR A 176 2.28 10.96 2.51
CA THR A 176 1.52 10.76 1.25
C THR A 176 0.04 10.42 1.50
N PHE A 177 -0.32 9.95 2.69
CA PHE A 177 -1.69 9.62 3.08
C PHE A 177 -2.40 10.75 3.83
N ASN A 178 -1.84 11.96 3.91
CA ASN A 178 -2.53 13.12 4.50
C ASN A 178 -3.92 13.37 3.88
N ILE A 179 -4.07 12.98 2.62
CA ILE A 179 -5.33 13.12 1.88
C ILE A 179 -6.46 12.27 2.47
N LEU A 180 -6.15 11.18 3.21
CA LEU A 180 -7.15 10.31 3.83
C LEU A 180 -8.02 11.07 4.84
N GLU A 181 -7.49 12.09 5.50
CA GLU A 181 -8.22 12.92 6.48
C GLU A 181 -9.39 13.69 5.84
N ASN A 182 -9.38 13.81 4.52
CA ASN A 182 -10.42 14.47 3.74
C ASN A 182 -11.46 13.49 3.17
N LEU A 183 -11.39 12.21 3.53
CA LEU A 183 -12.33 11.17 3.06
C LEU A 183 -13.30 10.77 4.17
N SER A 184 -14.59 10.75 3.83
CA SER A 184 -15.65 10.43 4.80
C SER A 184 -15.53 9.01 5.37
N ASP A 185 -15.15 8.04 4.54
CA ASP A 185 -14.95 6.64 4.96
C ASP A 185 -13.79 6.49 5.96
N PHE A 186 -12.74 7.32 5.86
CA PHE A 186 -11.64 7.28 6.82
C PHE A 186 -12.09 7.80 8.19
N SER A 187 -12.82 8.93 8.23
CA SER A 187 -13.42 9.43 9.47
C SER A 187 -14.40 8.42 10.10
N ARG A 188 -15.16 7.70 9.27
CA ARG A 188 -16.05 6.60 9.70
C ARG A 188 -15.24 5.45 10.30
N LEU A 189 -14.18 4.98 9.64
CA LEU A 189 -13.29 3.93 10.14
C LEU A 189 -12.75 4.28 11.54
N ILE A 190 -12.15 5.47 11.68
CA ILE A 190 -11.55 5.92 12.94
C ILE A 190 -12.60 6.01 14.07
N SER A 191 -13.78 6.57 13.79
CA SER A 191 -14.84 6.74 14.79
C SER A 191 -15.51 5.42 15.21
N VAL A 192 -15.85 4.56 14.25
CA VAL A 192 -16.54 3.27 14.49
C VAL A 192 -15.63 2.30 15.25
N TYR A 193 -14.38 2.16 14.82
CA TYR A 193 -13.45 1.19 15.39
C TYR A 193 -12.61 1.75 16.54
N ARG A 194 -12.75 3.04 16.87
CA ARG A 194 -12.03 3.73 17.96
C ARG A 194 -10.51 3.53 17.87
N CYS A 195 -10.00 3.48 16.64
CA CYS A 195 -8.58 3.51 16.34
C CYS A 195 -8.09 4.95 16.42
N LYS A 196 -6.80 5.12 16.70
CA LYS A 196 -6.10 6.42 16.60
C LYS A 196 -5.08 6.33 15.48
N TYR A 197 -4.77 7.46 14.87
CA TYR A 197 -3.85 7.47 13.75
C TYR A 197 -2.91 8.65 13.81
N VAL A 198 -1.72 8.49 13.23
CA VAL A 198 -0.74 9.57 13.06
C VAL A 198 -0.19 9.54 11.65
N ILE A 199 -0.04 10.72 11.07
CA ILE A 199 0.61 10.92 9.77
C ILE A 199 1.97 11.58 10.01
N SER A 200 3.06 10.93 9.60
CA SER A 200 4.42 11.36 9.92
C SER A 200 5.38 11.19 8.73
N SER A 201 6.54 11.85 8.77
CA SER A 201 7.61 11.71 7.77
C SER A 201 8.21 10.30 7.78
N LEU A 202 8.38 9.71 8.96
CA LEU A 202 8.91 8.35 9.16
C LEU A 202 10.29 8.14 8.49
N THR A 203 11.08 9.22 8.33
CA THR A 203 12.37 9.19 7.64
C THR A 203 13.53 8.88 8.57
N CYS A 204 13.34 9.05 9.88
CA CYS A 204 14.33 8.72 10.90
C CYS A 204 13.70 8.06 12.14
N CYS A 205 14.52 7.41 12.96
CA CYS A 205 14.05 6.70 14.15
C CYS A 205 13.30 7.59 15.15
N THR A 206 13.69 8.87 15.30
CA THR A 206 12.96 9.81 16.17
C THR A 206 11.57 10.11 15.64
N ASP A 207 11.36 10.16 14.33
CA ASP A 207 10.02 10.37 13.74
C ASP A 207 9.11 9.17 13.99
N VAL A 208 9.67 7.96 13.93
CA VAL A 208 8.94 6.72 14.25
C VAL A 208 8.54 6.68 15.72
N LEU A 209 9.48 6.97 16.64
CA LEU A 209 9.18 7.00 18.08
C LEU A 209 8.20 8.12 18.43
N LEU A 210 8.30 9.29 17.79
CA LEU A 210 7.31 10.35 17.94
C LEU A 210 5.94 9.88 17.49
N ALA A 211 5.83 9.26 16.32
CA ALA A 211 4.56 8.74 15.80
C ALA A 211 3.94 7.70 16.74
N ILE A 212 4.73 6.76 17.25
CA ILE A 212 4.28 5.79 18.27
C ILE A 212 3.79 6.51 19.52
N SER A 213 4.56 7.46 20.05
CA SER A 213 4.18 8.20 21.25
C SER A 213 2.87 8.98 21.05
N SER A 214 2.67 9.61 19.89
CA SER A 214 1.47 10.39 19.59
C SER A 214 0.23 9.50 19.46
N VAL A 215 0.35 8.31 18.85
CA VAL A 215 -0.75 7.34 18.85
C VAL A 215 -1.13 6.94 20.27
N LEU A 216 -0.16 6.70 21.15
CA LEU A 216 -0.43 6.35 22.55
C LEU A 216 -1.04 7.51 23.35
N GLU A 217 -0.59 8.75 23.13
CA GLU A 217 -1.20 9.94 23.73
C GLU A 217 -2.68 10.07 23.33
N GLU A 218 -2.97 9.88 22.05
CA GLU A 218 -4.35 9.93 21.55
C GLU A 218 -5.23 8.80 22.09
N LEU A 219 -4.66 7.62 22.31
CA LEU A 219 -5.37 6.48 22.90
C LEU A 219 -5.72 6.73 24.37
N SER A 220 -4.85 7.44 25.09
CA SER A 220 -5.08 7.86 26.48
C SER A 220 -6.03 9.06 26.59
N SER A 221 -6.21 9.82 25.52
CA SER A 221 -7.14 10.95 25.49
C SER A 221 -8.60 10.49 25.38
N LEU A 222 -9.45 10.99 26.28
CA LEU A 222 -10.90 10.79 26.23
C LEU A 222 -11.59 11.68 25.19
N THR A 223 -10.87 12.58 24.53
CA THR A 223 -11.47 13.44 23.50
C THR A 223 -11.66 12.68 22.19
N PRO A 224 -12.88 12.72 21.61
CA PRO A 224 -13.09 12.27 20.25
C PRO A 224 -12.22 13.10 19.30
N SER A 225 -11.51 12.44 18.39
CA SER A 225 -10.78 13.12 17.33
C SER A 225 -11.83 13.71 16.36
N THR A 226 -12.06 15.03 16.43
CA THR A 226 -13.01 15.72 15.55
C THR A 226 -12.29 16.21 14.30
N SER A 227 -12.39 15.47 13.19
CA SER A 227 -12.09 16.02 11.86
C SER A 227 -13.40 16.41 11.18
N THR A 228 -13.50 17.67 10.76
CA THR A 228 -14.54 18.11 9.82
C THR A 228 -13.97 17.96 8.41
N PRO A 229 -14.35 16.90 7.66
CA PRO A 229 -13.72 16.62 6.38
C PRO A 229 -14.07 17.71 5.35
N ARG A 230 -13.06 18.17 4.61
CA ARG A 230 -13.29 18.76 3.29
C ARG A 230 -13.42 17.59 2.32
N SER A 231 -14.63 17.03 2.23
CA SER A 231 -14.91 15.77 1.52
C SER A 231 -14.33 15.77 0.10
N LEU A 232 -13.28 14.96 -0.12
CA LEU A 232 -12.76 14.62 -1.44
C LEU A 232 -13.49 13.41 -2.04
N ASP A 233 -14.49 12.89 -1.34
CA ASP A 233 -15.36 11.82 -1.82
C ASP A 233 -16.00 12.20 -3.16
N ALA A 234 -16.36 13.47 -3.36
CA ALA A 234 -16.93 13.95 -4.62
C ALA A 234 -15.99 13.73 -5.81
N VAL A 235 -14.69 13.97 -5.66
CA VAL A 235 -13.70 13.83 -6.74
C VAL A 235 -13.53 12.36 -7.13
N ILE A 236 -13.43 11.48 -6.13
CA ILE A 236 -13.37 10.04 -6.37
C ILE A 236 -14.66 9.56 -7.03
N ASN A 237 -15.81 9.95 -6.46
CA ASN A 237 -17.12 9.51 -6.93
C ASN A 237 -17.51 10.08 -8.29
N GLU A 238 -16.86 11.15 -8.76
CA GLU A 238 -17.06 11.69 -10.10
C GLU A 238 -16.44 10.78 -11.16
N VAL A 239 -15.23 10.26 -10.92
CA VAL A 239 -14.46 9.49 -11.91
C VAL A 239 -14.58 7.98 -11.72
N PHE A 240 -14.70 7.53 -10.47
CA PHE A 240 -14.61 6.13 -10.08
C PHE A 240 -15.87 5.64 -9.35
N LYS A 241 -16.06 4.31 -9.40
CA LYS A 241 -17.00 3.56 -8.57
C LYS A 241 -16.26 2.43 -7.85
N ARG A 242 -16.72 2.09 -6.65
CA ARG A 242 -16.20 0.93 -5.90
C ARG A 242 -16.52 -0.36 -6.66
N CYS A 243 -15.60 -1.31 -6.62
CA CYS A 243 -15.80 -2.66 -7.16
C CYS A 243 -15.13 -3.70 -6.26
N ASP A 244 -15.48 -4.96 -6.47
CA ASP A 244 -14.79 -6.08 -5.85
C ASP A 244 -13.46 -6.29 -6.59
N ILE A 245 -12.40 -6.56 -5.84
CA ILE A 245 -11.07 -6.79 -6.43
C ILE A 245 -10.27 -7.77 -5.55
N PRO A 246 -9.49 -8.68 -6.14
CA PRO A 246 -8.57 -9.53 -5.38
C PRO A 246 -7.38 -8.74 -4.82
N TRP A 247 -6.95 -9.14 -3.63
CA TRP A 247 -5.71 -8.72 -2.99
C TRP A 247 -4.74 -9.90 -2.94
N PHE A 248 -3.47 -9.65 -3.25
CA PHE A 248 -2.42 -10.67 -3.15
C PHE A 248 -2.47 -11.42 -1.82
N ALA A 249 -2.44 -12.75 -1.88
CA ALA A 249 -2.49 -13.66 -0.73
C ALA A 249 -3.78 -13.64 0.13
N ILE A 250 -4.63 -12.63 0.01
CA ILE A 250 -5.85 -12.49 0.82
C ILE A 250 -7.07 -13.01 0.07
N GLY A 251 -7.15 -12.78 -1.24
CA GLY A 251 -8.32 -13.05 -2.07
C GLY A 251 -9.17 -11.80 -2.29
N GLU A 252 -10.38 -12.00 -2.79
CA GLU A 252 -11.32 -10.91 -3.05
C GLU A 252 -11.78 -10.24 -1.75
N ILE A 253 -11.73 -8.90 -1.73
CA ILE A 253 -12.34 -8.09 -0.67
C ILE A 253 -13.43 -7.23 -1.33
N PRO A 254 -14.71 -7.39 -0.93
CA PRO A 254 -15.79 -6.64 -1.53
C PRO A 254 -15.63 -5.12 -1.42
N LEU A 255 -16.00 -4.40 -2.47
CA LEU A 255 -15.96 -2.93 -2.58
C LEU A 255 -14.60 -2.30 -2.26
N SER A 256 -13.53 -3.08 -2.30
CA SER A 256 -12.17 -2.65 -1.97
C SER A 256 -11.37 -2.21 -3.20
N GLY A 257 -11.95 -2.24 -4.39
CA GLY A 257 -11.34 -1.78 -5.64
C GLY A 257 -11.93 -0.47 -6.13
N PHE A 258 -11.27 0.11 -7.13
CA PHE A 258 -11.78 1.25 -7.89
C PHE A 258 -11.84 0.89 -9.37
N SER A 259 -12.98 1.14 -9.99
CA SER A 259 -13.19 1.01 -11.43
C SER A 259 -13.67 2.35 -11.99
N PHE A 260 -13.38 2.62 -13.26
CA PHE A 260 -13.90 3.82 -13.91
C PHE A 260 -15.42 3.78 -13.96
N ARG A 261 -16.06 4.95 -13.81
CA ARG A 261 -17.45 5.12 -14.21
C ARG A 261 -17.58 5.06 -15.72
N ASP A 262 -18.81 4.84 -16.19
CA ASP A 262 -19.09 4.57 -17.59
C ASP A 262 -18.71 5.77 -18.47
N GLU A 263 -18.86 7.00 -17.96
CA GLU A 263 -18.44 8.26 -18.60
C GLU A 263 -16.92 8.36 -18.80
N PHE A 264 -16.14 7.66 -17.97
CA PHE A 264 -14.68 7.63 -17.99
C PHE A 264 -14.12 6.30 -18.51
N SER A 265 -14.97 5.41 -19.03
CA SER A 265 -14.59 4.10 -19.59
C SER A 265 -13.57 4.19 -20.73
N ILE A 266 -13.47 5.34 -21.41
CA ILE A 266 -12.46 5.61 -22.45
C ILE A 266 -11.02 5.52 -21.93
N TYR A 267 -10.81 5.63 -20.60
CA TYR A 267 -9.51 5.48 -19.97
C TYR A 267 -9.22 4.04 -19.54
N ASP A 268 -10.20 3.14 -19.56
CA ASP A 268 -10.04 1.75 -19.14
C ASP A 268 -9.48 0.88 -20.26
N VAL A 269 -8.35 0.21 -20.03
CA VAL A 269 -7.78 -0.73 -21.00
C VAL A 269 -8.65 -1.97 -21.19
N HIS A 270 -9.38 -2.42 -20.15
CA HIS A 270 -10.25 -3.59 -20.24
C HIS A 270 -11.43 -3.32 -21.15
N GLN A 271 -12.02 -2.13 -21.05
CA GLN A 271 -13.09 -1.71 -21.96
C GLN A 271 -12.56 -1.50 -23.38
N TYR A 272 -11.39 -0.88 -23.52
CA TYR A 272 -10.81 -0.56 -24.83
C TYR A 272 -10.38 -1.81 -25.64
N LEU A 273 -9.80 -2.81 -24.97
CA LEU A 273 -9.31 -4.04 -25.62
C LEU A 273 -10.24 -5.25 -25.40
N HIS A 274 -11.40 -5.05 -24.78
CA HIS A 274 -12.34 -6.12 -24.40
C HIS A 274 -11.67 -7.25 -23.61
N LEU A 275 -10.76 -6.87 -22.69
CA LEU A 275 -10.04 -7.83 -21.86
C LEU A 275 -10.99 -8.44 -20.83
N ARG A 276 -10.73 -9.71 -20.52
CA ARG A 276 -11.29 -10.38 -19.35
C ARG A 276 -10.10 -10.87 -18.55
N ASP A 277 -9.98 -10.42 -17.32
CA ASP A 277 -9.00 -10.99 -16.42
C ASP A 277 -9.44 -12.42 -16.10
N GLU A 278 -8.60 -13.39 -16.42
CA GLU A 278 -8.75 -14.72 -15.87
C GLU A 278 -8.40 -14.63 -14.38
N LEU A 279 -9.38 -14.92 -13.53
CA LEU A 279 -9.14 -15.15 -12.11
C LEU A 279 -8.34 -16.43 -11.98
N ASP A 280 -7.02 -16.32 -12.01
CA ASP A 280 -6.14 -17.38 -11.55
C ASP A 280 -6.33 -17.50 -10.04
N LEU A 281 -7.24 -18.39 -9.63
CA LEU A 281 -7.35 -18.93 -8.27
C LEU A 281 -6.21 -19.93 -8.03
N GLU A 282 -4.99 -19.64 -8.49
CA GLU A 282 -3.83 -20.47 -8.15
C GLU A 282 -3.63 -20.35 -6.63
N ASP A 283 -4.15 -21.35 -5.89
CA ASP A 283 -3.87 -21.60 -4.49
C ASP A 283 -2.36 -21.86 -4.38
N PHE A 284 -1.60 -20.80 -4.14
CA PHE A 284 -0.20 -20.92 -3.81
C PHE A 284 -0.12 -21.21 -2.30
N PRO A 285 0.21 -22.45 -1.87
CA PRO A 285 0.23 -22.83 -0.44
C PRO A 285 1.23 -22.04 0.42
N HIS A 286 2.14 -21.28 -0.20
CA HIS A 286 3.06 -20.38 0.49
C HIS A 286 2.48 -18.99 0.76
N LEU A 287 1.28 -18.68 0.27
CA LEU A 287 0.64 -17.38 0.46
C LEU A 287 0.10 -17.18 1.86
N THR A 288 -0.11 -18.22 2.67
CA THR A 288 -0.60 -18.05 4.05
C THR A 288 0.30 -17.13 4.88
N HIS A 289 1.62 -17.29 4.79
CA HIS A 289 2.56 -16.40 5.46
C HIS A 289 2.64 -15.01 4.80
N CYS A 290 2.54 -14.93 3.47
CA CYS A 290 2.48 -13.64 2.79
C CYS A 290 1.25 -12.84 3.23
N ARG A 291 0.10 -13.52 3.38
CA ARG A 291 -1.13 -12.97 3.93
C ARG A 291 -0.92 -12.50 5.37
N GLY A 292 -0.30 -13.32 6.22
CA GLY A 292 0.04 -12.94 7.59
C GLY A 292 0.90 -11.67 7.66
N VAL A 293 1.87 -11.51 6.76
CA VAL A 293 2.70 -10.30 6.66
C VAL A 293 1.90 -9.09 6.17
N ILE A 294 1.06 -9.24 5.14
CA ILE A 294 0.27 -8.12 4.59
C ILE A 294 -0.80 -7.65 5.58
N GLU A 295 -1.43 -8.59 6.29
CA GLU A 295 -2.43 -8.30 7.33
C GLU A 295 -1.79 -7.81 8.65
N GLY A 296 -0.46 -7.77 8.77
CA GLY A 296 0.20 -7.35 10.01
C GLY A 296 0.02 -8.33 11.17
N ARG A 297 -0.19 -9.62 10.87
CA ARG A 297 -0.28 -10.73 11.83
C ARG A 297 1.06 -11.40 12.11
N GLU A 298 1.95 -11.40 11.11
CA GLU A 298 3.24 -12.08 11.18
C GLU A 298 4.37 -11.17 10.70
N LEU A 299 5.54 -11.32 11.31
CA LEU A 299 6.78 -10.74 10.79
C LEU A 299 7.44 -11.72 9.80
N PRO A 300 8.21 -11.23 8.80
CA PRO A 300 8.84 -12.09 7.78
C PRO A 300 9.66 -13.25 8.35
N ILE A 301 10.34 -13.04 9.47
CA ILE A 301 11.13 -14.08 10.16
C ILE A 301 10.30 -15.26 10.69
N SER A 302 8.99 -15.12 10.79
CA SER A 302 8.06 -16.19 11.19
C SER A 302 7.76 -17.13 10.04
N CYS A 303 8.05 -16.74 8.79
CA CYS A 303 7.82 -17.55 7.61
C CYS A 303 8.97 -18.55 7.42
N PRO A 304 8.70 -19.87 7.33
CA PRO A 304 9.74 -20.91 7.18
C PRO A 304 10.45 -20.87 5.82
N HIS A 305 10.01 -20.02 4.89
CA HIS A 305 10.61 -19.87 3.56
C HIS A 305 11.51 -18.65 3.45
N PHE A 306 11.36 -17.70 4.37
CA PHE A 306 12.08 -16.43 4.35
C PHE A 306 13.59 -16.64 4.49
N ASN A 307 14.37 -16.05 3.57
CA ASN A 307 15.84 -16.19 3.50
C ASN A 307 16.35 -17.65 3.36
N VAL A 308 15.47 -18.58 3.01
CA VAL A 308 15.81 -19.99 2.71
C VAL A 308 15.57 -20.23 1.23
N ARG A 309 14.31 -20.46 0.84
CA ARG A 309 13.90 -20.65 -0.56
C ARG A 309 13.26 -19.41 -1.18
N CYS A 310 12.75 -18.49 -0.35
CA CYS A 310 12.22 -17.19 -0.74
C CYS A 310 13.25 -16.10 -0.42
N ASN A 311 13.77 -15.45 -1.44
CA ASN A 311 14.75 -14.36 -1.35
C ASN A 311 14.59 -13.41 -2.55
N PRO A 312 15.23 -12.23 -2.61
CA PRO A 312 15.06 -11.28 -3.72
C PRO A 312 15.47 -11.82 -5.10
N HIS A 313 16.34 -12.83 -5.17
CA HIS A 313 16.72 -13.49 -6.42
C HIS A 313 15.72 -14.57 -6.85
N ASN A 314 15.02 -15.16 -5.90
CA ASN A 314 13.96 -16.15 -6.11
C ASN A 314 12.76 -15.85 -5.20
N PRO A 315 11.97 -14.80 -5.49
CA PRO A 315 10.88 -14.39 -4.62
C PRO A 315 9.69 -15.33 -4.81
N LEU A 316 9.20 -15.93 -3.72
CA LEU A 316 7.95 -16.70 -3.72
C LEU A 316 6.70 -15.82 -3.56
N GLY A 317 6.86 -14.51 -3.34
CA GLY A 317 5.72 -13.61 -3.20
C GLY A 317 6.13 -12.16 -3.31
N LEU A 318 5.13 -11.30 -3.56
CA LEU A 318 5.35 -9.87 -3.77
C LEU A 318 6.00 -9.13 -2.60
N PRO A 319 5.72 -9.45 -1.32
CA PRO A 319 6.43 -8.84 -0.20
C PRO A 319 7.97 -9.04 -0.26
N MET A 320 8.46 -10.07 -0.96
CA MET A 320 9.89 -10.30 -1.19
C MET A 320 10.36 -9.76 -2.56
N ALA A 321 9.51 -9.81 -3.58
CA ALA A 321 9.89 -9.41 -4.95
C ALA A 321 10.08 -7.89 -5.10
N ILE A 322 9.42 -7.09 -4.27
CA ILE A 322 9.38 -5.63 -4.40
C ILE A 322 10.34 -4.99 -3.40
N PRO A 323 11.15 -3.97 -3.76
CA PRO A 323 12.13 -3.37 -2.86
C PRO A 323 11.54 -2.85 -1.55
N ASP A 324 10.37 -2.20 -1.63
CA ASP A 324 9.61 -1.68 -0.48
C ASP A 324 8.73 -2.72 0.22
N GLY A 325 8.74 -3.97 -0.26
CA GLY A 325 8.02 -5.05 0.39
C GLY A 325 8.65 -5.40 1.73
N THR A 326 7.81 -5.63 2.75
CA THR A 326 8.26 -5.93 4.12
C THR A 326 9.31 -7.05 4.15
N CYS A 327 9.11 -8.15 3.42
CA CYS A 327 10.08 -9.24 3.40
C CYS A 327 11.41 -8.83 2.72
N SER A 328 11.37 -8.07 1.64
CA SER A 328 12.58 -7.54 1.00
C SER A 328 13.40 -6.68 1.96
N ILE A 329 12.75 -5.77 2.68
CA ILE A 329 13.39 -4.89 3.67
C ILE A 329 14.08 -5.71 4.76
N TRP A 330 13.38 -6.68 5.34
CA TRP A 330 13.95 -7.58 6.35
C TRP A 330 15.14 -8.38 5.80
N TYR A 331 15.05 -8.89 4.57
CA TYR A 331 16.11 -9.68 3.95
C TYR A 331 17.38 -8.85 3.78
N TRP A 332 17.30 -7.67 3.17
CA TRP A 332 18.47 -6.84 2.89
C TRP A 332 19.11 -6.31 4.17
N TRP A 333 18.28 -5.93 5.15
CA TRP A 333 18.77 -5.54 6.46
C TRP A 333 19.56 -6.68 7.15
N LEU A 334 19.05 -7.92 7.13
CA LEU A 334 19.76 -9.08 7.68
C LEU A 334 21.06 -9.41 6.95
N LYS A 335 21.16 -9.11 5.66
CA LYS A 335 22.37 -9.29 4.86
C LYS A 335 23.40 -8.16 5.04
N GLY A 336 23.05 -7.09 5.75
CA GLY A 336 23.91 -5.93 5.97
C GLY A 336 24.20 -5.14 4.69
N SER A 337 23.26 -5.15 3.72
CA SER A 337 23.38 -4.49 2.42
C SER A 337 22.52 -3.23 2.34
#